data_AF-A0A7Z9C7Y9-F1
#
_entry.id   AF-A0A7Z9C7Y9-F1
#
_cell.length_a   1.000
_cell.length_b   1.000
_cell.length_c   1.000
_cell.angle_alpha   90.00
_cell.angle_beta   90.00
_cell.angle_gamma   90.00
#
_symmetry.space_group_name_H-M   'P 1'
#
loop_
_entity.id
_entity.type
_entity.pdbx_description
1 polymer ?
#
loop_
_entity_poly.entity_id
_entity_poly.type
_entity_poly.pdbx_seq_one_letter_code
_entity_poly.pdbx_strand_id
1 'polypeptide(L)'
;MSAMSSLYELQPDIELKVAAISDVAEEPSIRGGDRLPIMVLEDVVSRNPAYSHFFSEEIRLKRQRRSKVADIGIDYSSPNLVANFATLGPSAQAKSVDRIKRKLFDLIVQRDAEQSTFLPRAHEMIVYSPGISDPLITEKQREMLDEVHDELGEQSKREEIGFLPVTGIGEITQRILETPFGHA
;
A
#
# COMPACT_ATOMS: atom_id res chain seq x y z
N MET A 1 47.51 4.18 60.21
CA MET A 1 48.39 3.00 60.01
C MET A 1 47.50 1.76 60.04
N SER A 2 47.64 0.90 59.03
CA SER A 2 47.20 -0.50 58.86
C SER A 2 45.96 -1.02 59.61
N ALA A 3 45.11 -1.89 59.08
CA ALA A 3 44.91 -2.58 57.82
C ALA A 3 43.88 -3.68 58.16
N MET A 4 43.34 -4.34 57.13
CA MET A 4 42.56 -5.59 57.15
C MET A 4 41.06 -5.43 57.37
N SER A 5 40.17 -6.14 56.69
CA SER A 5 40.19 -6.88 55.42
C SER A 5 38.77 -7.46 55.33
N SER A 6 38.07 -7.30 54.22
CA SER A 6 37.03 -8.23 53.76
C SER A 6 36.55 -7.77 52.39
N LEU A 7 37.23 -8.30 51.38
CA LEU A 7 36.86 -8.30 49.98
C LEU A 7 35.82 -9.40 49.73
N TYR A 8 34.85 -9.06 48.87
CA TYR A 8 34.12 -9.92 47.93
C TYR A 8 33.21 -11.04 48.46
N GLU A 9 31.92 -10.87 48.18
CA GLU A 9 31.14 -11.94 47.56
C GLU A 9 30.26 -11.34 46.45
N LEU A 10 30.88 -11.12 45.28
CA LEU A 10 30.19 -10.96 44.00
C LEU A 10 29.95 -12.38 43.48
N GLN A 11 28.72 -12.87 43.57
CA GLN A 11 28.29 -14.01 42.77
C GLN A 11 27.97 -13.51 41.35
N PRO A 12 28.66 -14.04 40.31
CA PRO A 12 28.41 -13.69 38.94
C PRO A 12 27.48 -14.73 38.33
N ASP A 13 26.17 -14.47 38.31
CA ASP A 13 25.30 -15.14 37.34
C ASP A 13 25.42 -14.41 36.00
N ILE A 14 26.60 -14.56 35.41
CA ILE A 14 26.84 -14.25 34.00
C ILE A 14 26.26 -15.42 33.21
N GLU A 15 24.96 -15.36 32.97
CA GLU A 15 24.30 -16.23 32.00
C GLU A 15 24.58 -15.66 30.60
N LEU A 16 25.68 -16.13 30.01
CA LEU A 16 26.11 -15.78 28.66
C LEU A 16 25.79 -16.94 27.71
N LYS A 17 25.15 -16.60 26.59
CA LYS A 17 24.79 -17.40 25.39
C LYS A 17 23.39 -18.02 25.49
N VAL A 18 22.45 -17.64 24.64
CA VAL A 18 22.61 -17.60 23.18
C VAL A 18 22.12 -16.27 22.64
N ALA A 19 23.03 -15.52 22.01
CA ALA A 19 22.68 -14.53 21.01
C ALA A 19 21.96 -15.28 19.89
N ALA A 20 20.63 -15.34 19.97
CA ALA A 20 19.81 -15.46 18.78
C ALA A 20 20.03 -14.14 18.03
N ILE A 21 21.01 -14.16 17.14
CA ILE A 21 21.08 -13.23 16.01
C ILE A 21 19.85 -13.57 15.17
N SER A 22 18.70 -13.09 15.64
CA SER A 22 17.56 -12.91 14.79
C SER A 22 17.89 -11.60 14.09
N ASP A 23 18.55 -11.70 12.93
CA ASP A 23 18.41 -10.74 11.83
C ASP A 23 16.92 -10.72 11.42
N VAL A 24 16.04 -10.35 12.35
CA VAL A 24 14.80 -9.71 12.00
C VAL A 24 15.30 -8.35 11.56
N ALA A 25 15.55 -8.24 10.25
CA ALA A 25 15.61 -6.95 9.59
C ALA A 25 14.54 -6.11 10.26
N GLU A 26 14.96 -5.04 10.95
CA GLU A 26 14.04 -4.02 11.43
C GLU A 26 13.32 -3.53 10.19
N GLU A 27 12.19 -4.16 9.86
CA GLU A 27 11.29 -3.61 8.88
C GLU A 27 10.99 -2.22 9.40
N PRO A 28 11.26 -1.16 8.62
CA PRO A 28 10.94 0.17 9.07
C PRO A 28 9.46 0.16 9.46
N SER A 29 9.20 0.38 10.75
CA SER A 29 7.85 0.38 11.28
C SER A 29 7.17 1.62 10.69
N ILE A 30 6.58 1.46 9.51
CA ILE A 30 5.68 2.42 8.89
C ILE A 30 4.42 2.39 9.75
N ARG A 31 4.47 3.07 10.90
CA ARG A 31 3.35 3.16 11.83
C ARG A 31 2.17 3.80 11.08
N GLY A 32 1.18 2.98 10.75
CA GLY A 32 -0.18 3.40 10.33
C GLY A 32 -0.41 3.71 8.84
N GLY A 33 0.57 3.49 7.95
CA GLY A 33 0.41 3.74 6.51
C GLY A 33 -0.04 2.52 5.70
N ASP A 34 -0.61 2.73 4.51
CA ASP A 34 -0.76 1.62 3.55
C ASP A 34 0.62 1.16 3.09
N ARG A 35 0.91 -0.13 3.20
CA ARG A 35 2.14 -0.72 2.67
C ARG A 35 1.97 -1.24 1.24
N LEU A 36 0.72 -1.41 0.78
CA LEU A 36 0.42 -1.95 -0.53
C LEU A 36 1.16 -1.23 -1.67
N PRO A 37 1.22 0.13 -1.74
CA PRO A 37 1.91 0.80 -2.85
C PRO A 37 3.41 0.50 -2.90
N ILE A 38 4.05 0.34 -1.74
CA ILE A 38 5.49 -0.01 -1.65
C ILE A 38 5.71 -1.45 -2.13
N MET A 39 4.85 -2.37 -1.70
CA MET A 39 4.93 -3.78 -2.12
C MET A 39 4.68 -3.94 -3.62
N VAL A 40 3.73 -3.18 -4.19
CA VAL A 40 3.47 -3.15 -5.63
C VAL A 40 4.68 -2.61 -6.38
N LEU A 41 5.31 -1.53 -5.90
CA LEU A 41 6.54 -1.02 -6.50
C LEU A 41 7.65 -2.09 -6.51
N GLU A 42 7.85 -2.79 -5.39
CA GLU A 42 8.88 -3.83 -5.28
C GLU A 42 8.63 -4.98 -6.27
N ASP A 43 7.39 -5.48 -6.36
CA ASP A 43 7.04 -6.55 -7.30
C ASP A 43 7.17 -6.08 -8.76
N VAL A 44 6.70 -4.86 -9.10
CA VAL A 44 6.83 -4.29 -10.45
C VAL A 44 8.30 -4.13 -10.84
N VAL A 45 9.15 -3.58 -9.95
CA VAL A 45 10.59 -3.39 -10.21
C VAL A 45 11.31 -4.71 -10.41
N SER A 46 10.93 -5.75 -9.65
CA SER A 46 11.52 -7.08 -9.81
C SER A 46 11.27 -7.69 -11.20
N ARG A 47 10.14 -7.32 -11.85
CA ARG A 47 9.76 -7.83 -13.17
C ARG A 47 10.21 -6.92 -14.31
N ASN A 48 10.01 -5.60 -14.16
CA ASN A 48 10.44 -4.61 -15.14
C ASN A 48 10.82 -3.28 -14.44
N PRO A 49 12.13 -3.01 -14.27
CA PRO A 49 12.62 -1.80 -13.60
C PRO A 49 12.20 -0.48 -14.26
N ALA A 50 11.87 -0.49 -15.56
CA ALA A 50 11.52 0.73 -16.31
C ALA A 50 10.25 1.42 -15.77
N TYR A 51 9.35 0.65 -15.16
CA TYR A 51 8.10 1.17 -14.60
C TYR A 51 8.28 1.93 -13.29
N SER A 52 9.45 1.82 -12.64
CA SER A 52 9.72 2.44 -11.33
C SER A 52 9.50 3.95 -11.33
N HIS A 53 9.79 4.62 -12.44
CA HIS A 53 9.72 6.08 -12.56
C HIS A 53 8.30 6.63 -12.58
N PHE A 54 7.31 5.81 -12.91
CA PHE A 54 5.90 6.20 -12.93
C PHE A 54 5.26 6.19 -11.53
N PHE A 55 5.92 5.59 -10.54
CA PHE A 55 5.48 5.66 -9.16
C PHE A 55 5.84 7.02 -8.56
N SER A 56 4.96 7.51 -7.69
CA SER A 56 5.21 8.76 -6.96
C SER A 56 6.52 8.70 -6.16
N GLU A 57 7.16 9.86 -6.01
CA GLU A 57 8.46 9.98 -5.34
C GLU A 57 8.44 9.38 -3.92
N GLU A 58 7.33 9.55 -3.21
CA GLU A 58 7.21 9.07 -1.83
C GLU A 58 7.18 7.55 -1.74
N ILE A 59 6.53 6.88 -2.69
CA ILE A 59 6.54 5.42 -2.78
C ILE A 59 7.96 4.95 -3.16
N ARG A 60 8.58 5.61 -4.15
CA ARG A 60 9.96 5.29 -4.59
C ARG A 60 10.99 5.45 -3.48
N LEU A 61 10.84 6.47 -2.65
CA LEU A 61 11.71 6.73 -1.49
C LEU A 61 11.28 5.96 -0.24
N LYS A 62 10.20 5.15 -0.31
CA LYS A 62 9.60 4.43 0.83
C LYS A 62 9.32 5.34 2.02
N ARG A 63 8.91 6.58 1.76
CA ARG A 63 8.62 7.60 2.77
C ARG A 63 7.12 7.71 2.98
N GLN A 64 6.73 8.01 4.22
CA GLN A 64 5.35 8.44 4.45
C GLN A 64 5.11 9.78 3.78
N ARG A 65 4.02 9.85 3.01
CA ARG A 65 3.55 11.05 2.33
C ARG A 65 3.31 12.14 3.37
N ARG A 66 4.14 13.19 3.36
CA ARG A 66 3.93 14.40 4.17
C ARG A 66 2.95 15.26 3.39
N SER A 67 1.70 14.80 3.27
CA SER A 67 0.72 15.51 2.46
C SER A 67 0.46 16.89 3.08
N LYS A 68 0.55 17.93 2.26
CA LYS A 68 -0.13 19.19 2.57
C LYS A 68 -1.64 18.92 2.48
N VAL A 69 -2.44 19.70 3.20
CA VAL A 69 -3.89 19.49 3.37
C VAL A 69 -4.67 19.48 2.03
N ALA A 70 -4.10 20.00 0.96
CA ALA A 70 -4.74 20.14 -0.36
C ALA A 70 -3.95 19.50 -1.52
N ASP A 71 -3.02 18.58 -1.24
CA ASP A 71 -2.20 17.96 -2.29
C ASP A 71 -2.86 16.71 -2.86
N ILE A 72 -2.85 16.55 -4.19
CA ILE A 72 -3.47 15.42 -4.90
C ILE A 72 -2.52 14.22 -4.82
N GLY A 73 -3.01 13.14 -4.23
CA GLY A 73 -2.22 11.95 -3.98
C GLY A 73 -2.35 10.85 -5.03
N ILE A 74 -1.53 10.88 -6.08
CA ILE A 74 -1.45 9.78 -7.07
C ILE A 74 -0.31 8.81 -6.72
N ASP A 75 -0.55 7.51 -6.79
CA ASP A 75 0.46 6.47 -6.52
C ASP A 75 1.25 6.10 -7.77
N TYR A 76 0.56 5.92 -8.90
CA TYR A 76 1.14 5.54 -10.18
C TYR A 76 0.58 6.38 -11.33
N SER A 77 1.44 6.91 -12.19
CA SER A 77 1.04 7.71 -13.35
C SER A 77 1.92 7.39 -14.55
N SER A 78 1.36 6.67 -15.51
CA SER A 78 1.94 6.41 -16.82
C SER A 78 1.19 7.16 -17.92
N PRO A 79 1.66 7.14 -19.18
CA PRO A 79 0.96 7.76 -20.30
C PRO A 79 -0.45 7.20 -20.56
N ASN A 80 -0.71 5.95 -20.17
CA ASN A 80 -1.95 5.25 -20.48
C ASN A 80 -2.82 4.98 -19.23
N LEU A 81 -2.20 4.96 -18.04
CA LEU A 81 -2.85 4.58 -16.79
C LEU A 81 -2.43 5.51 -15.65
N VAL A 82 -3.42 6.04 -14.95
CA VAL A 82 -3.27 6.71 -13.66
C VAL A 82 -3.96 5.82 -12.63
N ALA A 83 -3.24 5.38 -11.60
CA ALA A 83 -3.78 4.46 -10.62
C ALA A 83 -3.45 4.85 -9.19
N ASN A 84 -4.41 4.56 -8.31
CA ASN A 84 -4.22 4.58 -6.87
C ASN A 84 -4.48 3.19 -6.30
N PHE A 85 -3.67 2.82 -5.31
CA PHE A 85 -3.75 1.54 -4.63
C PHE A 85 -4.25 1.72 -3.21
N ALA A 86 -5.11 0.81 -2.75
CA ALA A 86 -5.48 0.74 -1.35
C ALA A 86 -5.77 -0.68 -0.88
N THR A 87 -5.48 -0.95 0.39
CA THR A 87 -5.96 -2.17 1.07
C THR A 87 -7.31 -1.95 1.75
N LEU A 88 -8.26 -2.84 1.51
CA LEU A 88 -9.48 -3.03 2.29
C LEU A 88 -9.30 -4.27 3.18
N GLY A 89 -9.30 -4.06 4.50
CA GLY A 89 -9.14 -5.16 5.45
C GLY A 89 -10.46 -5.91 5.70
N PRO A 90 -10.43 -7.13 6.31
CA PRO A 90 -11.61 -7.98 6.50
C PRO A 90 -12.78 -7.36 7.27
N SER A 91 -12.50 -6.33 8.08
CA SER A 91 -13.52 -5.63 8.87
C SER A 91 -14.02 -4.35 8.22
N ALA A 92 -13.62 -4.10 6.96
CA ALA A 92 -13.92 -2.86 6.22
C ALA A 92 -13.79 -1.61 7.10
N GLN A 93 -12.66 -1.51 7.81
CA GLN A 93 -12.47 -0.46 8.82
C GLN A 93 -12.72 0.91 8.21
N ALA A 94 -13.46 1.77 8.91
CA ALA A 94 -13.81 3.11 8.44
C ALA A 94 -12.58 3.87 7.90
N LYS A 95 -11.43 3.76 8.58
CA LYS A 95 -10.16 4.38 8.14
C LYS A 95 -9.69 3.88 6.76
N SER A 96 -9.87 2.60 6.45
CA SER A 96 -9.52 2.04 5.14
C SER A 96 -10.47 2.55 4.05
N VAL A 97 -11.77 2.60 4.35
CA VAL A 97 -12.80 3.12 3.44
C VAL A 97 -12.59 4.62 3.19
N ASP A 98 -12.35 5.41 4.23
CA ASP A 98 -12.06 6.83 4.12
C ASP A 98 -10.81 7.09 3.28
N ARG A 99 -9.78 6.24 3.43
CA ARG A 99 -8.58 6.31 2.59
C ARG A 99 -8.88 5.98 1.13
N ILE A 100 -9.72 4.97 0.86
CA ILE A 100 -10.14 4.63 -0.51
C ILE A 100 -10.92 5.79 -1.12
N LYS A 101 -11.91 6.33 -0.42
CA LYS A 101 -12.70 7.49 -0.87
C LYS A 101 -11.84 8.72 -1.15
N ARG A 102 -10.85 8.99 -0.29
CA ARG A 102 -9.88 10.08 -0.52
C ARG A 102 -9.06 9.85 -1.78
N LYS A 103 -8.57 8.63 -2.00
CA LYS A 103 -7.80 8.27 -3.20
C LYS A 103 -8.64 8.28 -4.48
N LEU A 104 -9.91 7.92 -4.40
CA LEU A 104 -10.88 8.08 -5.48
C LEU A 104 -11.08 9.55 -5.82
N PHE A 105 -11.26 10.41 -4.81
CA PHE A 105 -11.34 11.85 -5.02
C PHE A 105 -10.08 12.41 -5.68
N ASP A 106 -8.89 11.98 -5.24
CA ASP A 106 -7.62 12.39 -5.86
C ASP A 106 -7.59 12.02 -7.37
N LEU A 107 -8.08 10.82 -7.74
CA LEU A 107 -8.19 10.39 -9.14
C LEU A 107 -9.18 11.22 -9.95
N ILE A 108 -10.32 11.57 -9.36
CA ILE A 108 -11.36 12.38 -10.02
C ILE A 108 -10.82 13.77 -10.33
N VAL A 109 -10.19 14.42 -9.34
CA VAL A 109 -9.59 15.75 -9.53
C VAL A 109 -8.51 15.70 -10.61
N GLN A 110 -7.68 14.65 -10.61
CA GLN A 110 -6.64 14.46 -11.61
C GLN A 110 -7.23 14.25 -13.03
N ARG A 111 -8.28 13.44 -13.16
CA ARG A 111 -9.01 13.23 -14.42
C ARG A 111 -9.61 14.54 -14.94
N ASP A 112 -10.27 15.30 -14.08
CA ASP A 112 -10.93 16.55 -14.45
C ASP A 112 -9.92 17.61 -14.90
N ALA A 113 -8.73 17.64 -14.30
CA ALA A 113 -7.63 18.47 -14.77
C ALA A 113 -7.14 18.04 -16.17
N GLU A 114 -7.15 16.73 -16.46
CA GLU A 114 -6.71 16.13 -17.72
C GLU A 114 -7.73 16.16 -18.85
N GLN A 115 -9.03 16.34 -18.57
CA GLN A 115 -10.07 16.46 -19.60
C GLN A 115 -9.79 17.59 -20.62
N SER A 116 -8.89 18.53 -20.29
CA SER A 116 -8.37 19.55 -21.19
C SER A 116 -7.36 19.03 -22.25
N THR A 117 -6.94 17.77 -22.16
CA THR A 117 -5.90 17.15 -23.00
C THR A 117 -6.51 16.22 -24.06
N PHE A 118 -5.91 16.18 -25.25
CA PHE A 118 -6.40 15.42 -26.42
C PHE A 118 -6.36 13.88 -26.27
N LEU A 119 -5.66 13.34 -25.25
CA LEU A 119 -5.53 11.89 -25.03
C LEU A 119 -5.99 11.55 -23.61
N PRO A 120 -7.22 11.02 -23.43
CA PRO A 120 -7.70 10.63 -22.10
C PRO A 120 -6.96 9.39 -21.61
N ARG A 121 -6.46 9.44 -20.37
CA ARG A 121 -5.83 8.30 -19.69
C ARG A 121 -6.87 7.50 -18.91
N ALA A 122 -6.65 6.20 -18.78
CA ALA A 122 -7.46 5.39 -17.87
C ALA A 122 -7.15 5.78 -16.42
N HIS A 123 -8.18 6.05 -15.62
CA HIS A 123 -8.04 6.34 -14.19
C HIS A 123 -8.62 5.18 -13.41
N GLU A 124 -7.81 4.53 -12.57
CA GLU A 124 -8.20 3.29 -11.90
C GLU A 124 -7.89 3.29 -10.40
N MET A 125 -8.88 2.91 -9.61
CA MET A 125 -8.72 2.58 -8.21
C MET A 125 -8.58 1.06 -8.08
N ILE A 126 -7.39 0.62 -7.68
CA ILE A 126 -7.10 -0.80 -7.50
C ILE A 126 -7.09 -1.11 -6.01
N VAL A 127 -8.00 -1.97 -5.57
CA VAL A 127 -8.22 -2.26 -4.15
C VAL A 127 -7.86 -3.70 -3.85
N TYR A 128 -6.82 -3.89 -3.03
CA TYR A 128 -6.54 -5.20 -2.46
C TYR A 128 -7.57 -5.54 -1.40
N SER A 129 -8.27 -6.65 -1.59
CA SER A 129 -9.19 -7.24 -0.62
C SER A 129 -8.82 -8.71 -0.44
N PRO A 130 -8.87 -9.25 0.79
CA PRO A 130 -8.79 -10.68 1.00
C PRO A 130 -9.82 -11.42 0.14
N GLY A 131 -9.40 -12.54 -0.46
CA GLY A 131 -10.27 -13.34 -1.31
C GLY A 131 -11.35 -14.10 -0.53
N ILE A 132 -12.42 -14.49 -1.23
CA ILE A 132 -13.57 -15.23 -0.70
C ILE A 132 -13.16 -16.57 -0.06
N SER A 133 -12.03 -17.14 -0.50
CA SER A 133 -11.52 -18.42 -0.01
C SER A 133 -10.66 -18.34 1.25
N ASP A 134 -10.50 -17.16 1.86
CA ASP A 134 -9.70 -17.03 3.07
C ASP A 134 -10.44 -17.64 4.29
N PRO A 135 -9.94 -18.75 4.86
CA PRO A 135 -10.58 -19.41 5.99
C PRO A 135 -10.55 -18.58 7.27
N LEU A 136 -9.80 -17.47 7.30
CA LEU A 136 -9.71 -16.57 8.44
C LEU A 136 -10.84 -15.52 8.46
N ILE A 137 -11.73 -15.51 7.45
CA ILE A 137 -12.80 -14.51 7.32
C ILE A 137 -14.15 -15.12 7.66
N THR A 138 -14.88 -14.45 8.54
CA THR A 138 -16.26 -14.82 8.91
C THR A 138 -17.27 -14.42 7.83
N GLU A 139 -18.44 -15.08 7.79
CA GLU A 139 -19.51 -14.72 6.84
C GLU A 139 -19.90 -13.25 6.93
N LYS A 140 -20.07 -12.73 8.15
CA LYS A 140 -20.42 -11.33 8.38
C LYS A 140 -19.36 -10.35 7.84
N GLN A 141 -18.08 -10.74 7.90
CA GLN A 141 -17.00 -9.93 7.34
C GLN A 141 -17.01 -9.97 5.81
N ARG A 142 -17.41 -11.10 5.21
CA ARG A 142 -17.62 -11.19 3.75
C ARG A 142 -18.76 -10.29 3.28
N GLU A 143 -19.93 -10.43 3.90
CA GLU A 143 -21.10 -9.60 3.56
C GLU A 143 -20.77 -8.10 3.63
N MET A 144 -20.02 -7.69 4.66
CA MET A 144 -19.56 -6.31 4.80
C MET A 144 -18.54 -5.89 3.72
N LEU A 145 -17.63 -6.78 3.32
CA LEU A 145 -16.68 -6.49 2.24
C LEU A 145 -17.42 -6.34 0.90
N ASP A 146 -18.36 -7.23 0.61
CA ASP A 146 -19.14 -7.21 -0.62
C ASP A 146 -20.00 -5.94 -0.70
N GLU A 147 -20.68 -5.57 0.38
CA GLU A 147 -21.45 -4.32 0.47
C GLU A 147 -20.56 -3.10 0.19
N VAL A 148 -19.36 -3.04 0.80
CA VAL A 148 -18.43 -1.93 0.59
C VAL A 148 -17.85 -1.92 -0.82
N HIS A 149 -17.57 -3.08 -1.42
CA HIS A 149 -17.13 -3.17 -2.82
C HIS A 149 -18.20 -2.69 -3.79
N ASP A 150 -19.46 -3.08 -3.57
CA ASP A 150 -20.59 -2.66 -4.39
C ASP A 150 -20.80 -1.15 -4.29
N GLU A 151 -20.79 -0.59 -3.09
CA GLU A 151 -20.94 0.84 -2.87
C GLU A 151 -19.82 1.67 -3.51
N LEU A 152 -18.56 1.23 -3.36
CA LEU A 152 -17.40 1.90 -3.94
C LEU A 152 -17.33 1.72 -5.45
N GLY A 153 -17.75 0.57 -5.96
CA GLY A 153 -17.85 0.27 -7.38
C GLY A 153 -18.89 1.15 -8.07
N GLU A 154 -20.08 1.28 -7.49
CA GLU A 154 -21.13 2.17 -8.02
C GLU A 154 -20.73 3.66 -7.96
N GLN A 155 -20.03 4.08 -6.89
CA GLN A 155 -19.45 5.42 -6.83
C GLN A 155 -18.41 5.64 -7.94
N SER A 156 -17.48 4.70 -8.10
CA SER A 156 -16.43 4.82 -9.12
C SER A 156 -17.00 4.84 -10.53
N LYS A 157 -18.01 4.02 -10.80
CA LYS A 157 -18.72 3.97 -12.08
C LYS A 157 -19.43 5.28 -12.40
N ARG A 158 -20.11 5.88 -11.42
CA ARG A 158 -20.75 7.19 -11.58
C ARG A 158 -19.74 8.27 -11.93
N GLU A 159 -18.56 8.17 -11.33
CA GLU A 159 -17.46 9.11 -11.53
C GLU A 159 -16.53 8.67 -12.67
N GLU A 160 -16.91 7.71 -13.52
CA GLU A 160 -16.11 7.20 -14.66
C GLU A 160 -14.66 6.81 -14.31
N ILE A 161 -14.44 6.35 -13.07
CA ILE A 161 -13.17 5.77 -12.59
C ILE A 161 -13.31 4.25 -12.63
N GLY A 162 -12.30 3.55 -13.16
CA GLY A 162 -12.26 2.09 -13.09
C GLY A 162 -12.05 1.64 -11.66
N PHE A 163 -12.88 0.72 -11.16
CA PHE A 163 -12.71 0.10 -9.84
C PHE A 163 -12.34 -1.37 -10.02
N LEU A 164 -11.16 -1.74 -9.54
CA LEU A 164 -10.64 -3.11 -9.67
C LEU A 164 -10.34 -3.70 -8.29
N PRO A 165 -11.25 -4.52 -7.74
CA PRO A 165 -10.93 -5.34 -6.57
C PRO A 165 -10.00 -6.47 -7.00
N VAL A 166 -8.90 -6.65 -6.25
CA VAL A 166 -7.89 -7.69 -6.50
C VAL A 166 -7.63 -8.48 -5.23
N THR A 167 -7.20 -9.72 -5.39
CA THR A 167 -6.90 -10.61 -4.26
C THR A 167 -5.42 -10.78 -3.97
N GLY A 168 -4.56 -10.24 -4.85
CA GLY A 168 -3.12 -10.38 -4.75
C GLY A 168 -2.35 -9.23 -5.37
N ILE A 169 -1.15 -8.98 -4.86
CA ILE A 169 -0.22 -7.98 -5.41
C ILE A 169 0.14 -8.32 -6.86
N GLY A 170 0.27 -9.61 -7.18
CA GLY A 170 0.58 -10.07 -8.53
C GLY A 170 -0.44 -9.63 -9.58
N GLU A 171 -1.73 -9.54 -9.23
CA GLU A 171 -2.80 -9.05 -10.12
C GLU A 171 -2.64 -7.56 -10.39
N ILE A 172 -2.26 -6.77 -9.38
CA ILE A 172 -1.97 -5.33 -9.52
C ILE A 172 -0.79 -5.13 -10.47
N THR A 173 0.30 -5.85 -10.21
CA THR A 173 1.50 -5.80 -11.03
C THR A 173 1.20 -6.20 -12.46
N GLN A 174 0.42 -7.26 -12.67
CA GLN A 174 0.00 -7.69 -13.99
C GLN A 174 -0.81 -6.60 -14.70
N ARG A 175 -1.80 -5.98 -14.03
CA ARG A 175 -2.59 -4.87 -14.58
C ARG A 175 -1.73 -3.69 -15.04
N ILE A 176 -0.69 -3.35 -14.25
CA ILE A 176 0.27 -2.29 -14.59
C ILE A 176 1.09 -2.66 -15.83
N LEU A 177 1.59 -3.89 -15.89
CA LEU A 177 2.44 -4.37 -16.98
C LEU A 177 1.67 -4.61 -18.29
N GLU A 178 0.41 -5.04 -18.21
CA GLU A 178 -0.50 -5.21 -19.34
C GLU A 178 -0.96 -3.89 -19.96
N THR A 179 -0.73 -2.78 -19.28
CA THR A 179 -0.95 -1.44 -19.83
C THR A 179 0.40 -0.83 -20.24
N PRO A 180 1.00 -1.29 -21.36
CA PRO A 180 2.33 -0.85 -21.75
C PRO A 180 2.33 0.64 -22.01
N PHE A 181 3.42 1.31 -21.61
CA PHE A 181 3.71 2.66 -22.05
C PHE A 181 4.47 2.55 -23.38
N GLY A 182 3.77 2.77 -24.50
CA GLY A 182 4.34 2.97 -25.84
C GLY A 182 5.35 1.94 -26.38
N HIS A 183 4.86 0.98 -27.17
CA HIS A 183 5.44 0.61 -28.48
C HIS A 183 4.35 -0.06 -29.35
N ALA A 184 3.58 0.78 -30.06
CA ALA A 184 3.04 0.60 -31.41
C ALA A 184 2.40 1.92 -31.84
#